data_AF-A0A011QBX1-F1
#
_entry.id   AF-A0A011QBX1-F1
#
_cell.length_a   1.000
_cell.length_b   1.000
_cell.length_c   1.000
_cell.angle_alpha   90.00
_cell.angle_beta   90.00
_cell.angle_gamma   90.00
#
_symmetry.space_group_name_H-M   'P 1'
#
loop_
_entity.id
_entity.type
_entity.pdbx_description
1 polymer ?
#
loop_
_entity_poly.entity_id
_entity_poly.type
_entity_poly.pdbx_seq_one_letter_code
_entity_poly.pdbx_strand_id
1 'polypeptide(L)' 'MVYLDVPLNTLHERTRHDRKRPLLQVSDPRQKLRELLAQRDPLYREVADVTISGSHITAQAILNLLLKEEGEACKR' A
#
# COMPACT_ATOMS: atom_id res chain seq x y z
N MET A 1 -0.83 -7.99 10.88
CA MET A 1 -1.37 -6.98 9.94
C MET A 1 -0.22 -6.38 9.15
N VAL A 2 -0.31 -6.37 7.81
CA VAL A 2 0.75 -5.86 6.94
C VAL A 2 0.22 -4.65 6.16
N TYR A 3 0.94 -3.53 6.20
CA TYR A 3 0.65 -2.33 5.42
C TYR A 3 1.66 -2.14 4.29
N LEU A 4 1.16 -1.89 3.07
CA LEU A 4 1.98 -1.56 1.91
C LEU A 4 1.98 -0.05 1.71
N ASP A 5 3.08 0.59 2.09
CA ASP A 5 3.30 2.01 1.88
C ASP A 5 3.69 2.25 0.42
N VAL A 6 2.84 2.97 -0.31
CA VAL A 6 3.02 3.23 -1.74
C VAL A 6 2.87 4.72 -2.00
N PRO A 7 3.86 5.38 -2.64
CA PRO A 7 3.79 6.80 -2.93
C PRO A 7 2.65 7.11 -3.89
N LEU A 8 2.08 8.31 -3.72
CA LEU A 8 0.90 8.78 -4.46
C LEU A 8 1.03 8.62 -5.98
N ASN A 9 2.21 8.90 -6.54
CA ASN A 9 2.47 8.76 -7.97
C ASN A 9 2.28 7.31 -8.46
N THR A 10 2.81 6.34 -7.72
CA THR A 10 2.69 4.92 -8.05
C THR A 10 1.24 4.43 -7.88
N LEU A 11 0.54 4.90 -6.84
CA LEU A 11 -0.89 4.60 -6.68
C LEU A 11 -1.71 5.13 -7.85
N HIS A 12 -1.47 6.37 -8.26
CA HIS A 12 -2.17 6.98 -9.39
C HIS A 12 -1.89 6.23 -10.70
N GLU A 13 -0.63 5.91 -10.99
CA GLU A 13 -0.23 5.17 -12.19
C GLU A 13 -0.94 3.81 -12.30
N ARG A 14 -1.02 3.08 -11.18
CA ARG A 14 -1.66 1.76 -11.13
C ARG A 14 -3.19 1.82 -11.20
N THR A 15 -3.79 2.92 -10.75
CA THR A 15 -5.26 3.03 -10.61
C THR A 15 -5.94 3.87 -11.68
N ARG A 16 -5.19 4.67 -12.46
CA ARG A 16 -5.78 5.66 -13.40
C ARG A 16 -6.70 5.07 -14.47
N HIS A 17 -6.51 3.82 -14.87
CA HIS A 17 -7.32 3.17 -15.91
C HIS A 17 -8.39 2.22 -15.33
N ASP A 18 -8.48 2.12 -14.00
CA ASP A 18 -9.38 1.17 -13.34
C ASP A 18 -10.78 1.78 -13.14
N ARG A 19 -11.74 1.34 -13.96
CA ARG A 19 -13.14 1.76 -13.89
C ARG A 19 -13.93 1.11 -12.75
N LYS A 20 -13.38 0.08 -12.09
CA LYS A 20 -14.04 -0.60 -10.96
C LYS A 20 -13.85 0.11 -9.63
N ARG A 21 -13.32 1.34 -9.63
CA ARG A 21 -13.05 2.15 -8.44
C ARG A 21 -13.98 3.36 -8.38
N PRO A 22 -15.21 3.22 -7.83
CA PRO A 22 -16.20 4.30 -7.77
C PRO A 22 -15.65 5.59 -7.14
N LEU A 23 -14.86 5.46 -6.06
CA LEU A 23 -14.27 6.60 -5.35
C LEU A 23 -13.26 7.40 -6.19
N LEU A 24 -12.73 6.83 -7.27
CA LEU A 24 -11.77 7.48 -8.17
C LEU A 24 -12.42 7.93 -9.50
N GLN A 25 -13.71 7.66 -9.72
CA GLN A 25 -14.45 8.15 -10.90
C GLN A 25 -14.89 9.61 -10.69
N VAL A 26 -13.91 10.49 -10.49
CA VAL A 26 -14.10 11.93 -10.26
C VAL A 26 -13.25 12.72 -11.25
N SER A 27 -13.48 14.03 -11.34
CA SER A 27 -12.76 14.92 -12.26
C SER A 27 -11.24 14.96 -12.02
N ASP A 28 -10.80 14.93 -10.76
CA ASP A 28 -9.38 14.83 -10.39
C ASP A 28 -9.12 13.62 -9.47
N PRO A 29 -8.83 12.43 -10.05
CA PRO A 29 -8.52 11.23 -9.28
C PRO A 29 -7.25 11.35 -8.44
N ARG A 30 -6.29 12.20 -8.86
CA ARG A 30 -5.01 12.38 -8.16
C ARG A 30 -5.21 13.19 -6.89
N GLN A 31 -6.01 14.25 -6.94
CA GLN A 31 -6.44 14.97 -5.75
C GLN A 31 -7.19 14.04 -4.80
N LYS A 32 -8.13 13.24 -5.33
CA LYS A 32 -8.92 12.32 -4.49
C LYS A 32 -8.05 11.26 -3.80
N LEU A 33 -7.07 10.70 -4.50
CA LEU A 33 -6.10 9.78 -3.89
C LEU A 33 -5.30 10.44 -2.76
N ARG A 34 -4.90 11.70 -2.92
CA ARG A 34 -4.15 12.45 -1.90
C ARG A 34 -4.98 12.66 -0.63
N GLU A 35 -6.24 13.07 -0.79
CA GLU A 35 -7.18 13.23 0.33
C GLU A 35 -7.40 11.91 1.08
N LEU A 36 -7.64 10.83 0.33
CA LEU A 36 -7.82 9.50 0.91
C LEU A 36 -6.56 9.03 1.64
N LEU A 37 -5.38 9.25 1.08
CA LEU A 37 -4.11 8.88 1.71
C LEU A 37 -3.89 9.69 3.00
N ALA A 38 -4.13 11.01 2.98
CA ALA A 38 -3.98 11.85 4.17
C ALA A 38 -4.87 11.42 5.35
N GLN A 39 -6.09 10.94 5.05
CA GLN A 39 -7.02 10.48 6.09
C GLN A 39 -6.72 9.06 6.55
N ARG A 40 -6.24 8.19 5.65
CA ARG A 40 -6.12 6.75 5.91
C ARG A 40 -4.72 6.29 6.28
N ASP A 41 -3.67 6.98 5.84
CA ASP A 41 -2.27 6.62 6.15
C ASP A 41 -2.02 6.52 7.67
N PRO A 42 -2.48 7.46 8.53
CA PRO A 42 -2.30 7.32 9.98
C PRO A 42 -3.01 6.07 10.54
N LEU A 43 -4.23 5.81 10.09
CA LEU A 43 -5.03 4.66 10.53
C LEU A 43 -4.41 3.33 10.09
N TYR A 44 -3.86 3.27 8.87
CA TYR A 44 -3.18 2.08 8.38
C TYR A 44 -1.87 1.83 9.13
N ARG A 45 -1.12 2.88 9.47
CA ARG A 45 0.12 2.75 10.26
C ARG A 45 -0.14 2.34 11.70
N GLU A 46 -1.23 2.81 12.30
CA GLU A 46 -1.59 2.48 13.68
C GLU A 46 -1.85 0.98 13.86
N VAL A 47 -2.52 0.34 12.90
CA VAL A 47 -2.89 -1.08 12.97
C VAL A 47 -1.86 -2.01 12.34
N ALA A 48 -0.79 -1.49 11.74
CA ALA A 48 0.19 -2.28 11.02
C ALA A 48 1.28 -2.81 11.96
N ASP A 49 1.37 -4.14 12.06
CA ASP A 49 2.51 -4.79 12.71
C ASP A 49 3.78 -4.69 11.85
N VAL A 50 3.60 -4.70 10.51
CA VAL A 50 4.69 -4.60 9.53
C VAL A 50 4.32 -3.60 8.45
N THR A 51 5.23 -2.66 8.14
CA THR A 51 5.09 -1.72 7.02
C THR A 51 6.16 -1.98 5.96
N ILE A 52 5.75 -2.16 4.71
CA ILE A 52 6.64 -2.47 3.57
C ILE A 52 6.46 -1.43 2.46
N SER A 53 7.55 -0.91 1.90
CA SER A 53 7.49 0.00 0.75
C SER A 53 7.12 -0.74 -0.55
N GLY A 54 5.91 -0.53 -1.06
CA GLY A 54 5.35 -1.25 -2.22
C GLY A 54 5.62 -0.62 -3.60
N SER A 55 6.53 0.34 -3.69
CA SER A 55 6.74 1.17 -4.88
C SER A 55 7.26 0.39 -6.09
N HIS A 56 8.11 -0.62 -5.88
CA HIS A 56 8.83 -1.33 -6.96
C HIS A 56 9.08 -2.83 -6.71
N ILE A 57 8.38 -3.42 -5.74
CA ILE A 57 8.53 -4.85 -5.40
C ILE A 57 7.39 -5.68 -5.97
N THR A 58 7.75 -6.87 -6.45
CA THR A 58 6.77 -7.87 -6.92
C THR A 58 6.08 -8.53 -5.73
N ALA A 59 4.90 -9.11 -5.97
CA ALA A 59 4.20 -9.88 -4.95
C ALA A 59 5.07 -11.01 -4.36
N GLN A 60 5.87 -11.67 -5.22
CA GLN A 60 6.79 -12.72 -4.79
C GLN A 60 7.92 -12.18 -3.90
N ALA A 61 8.45 -10.99 -4.21
CA ALA A 61 9.46 -10.36 -3.37
C ALA A 61 8.90 -10.00 -1.98
N ILE A 62 7.66 -9.50 -1.93
CA ILE A 62 6.95 -9.25 -0.66
C ILE A 62 6.80 -10.54 0.15
N LEU A 63 6.37 -11.64 -0.49
CA LEU A 63 6.23 -12.93 0.18
C LEU A 63 7.56 -13.43 0.76
N ASN A 64 8.64 -13.35 0.00
CA ASN A 64 9.97 -13.78 0.47
C ASN A 64 10.46 -12.93 1.65
N LEU A 65 10.17 -11.62 1.66
CA LEU A 65 10.48 -10.74 2.78
C LEU A 65 9.70 -11.13 4.04
N LEU A 66 8.38 -11.36 3.91
CA LEU A 66 7.54 -11.79 5.02
C LEU A 66 8.01 -13.14 5.61
N LEU A 67 8.31 -14.12 4.76
CA LEU A 67 8.82 -15.43 5.20
C LEU A 67 10.16 -15.31 5.94
N LYS A 68 11.01 -14.35 5.54
CA LYS A 68 12.29 -14.10 6.22
C LYS A 68 12.07 -13.54 7.63
N GLU A 69 11.21 -12.55 7.78
CA GLU A 69 10.88 -11.94 9.09
C GLU A 69 10.26 -12.98 10.05
N GLU A 70 9.32 -13.81 9.58
CA GLU A 70 8.70 -14.87 10.37
C GLU A 70 9.70 -15.98 10.76
N GLY A 71 10.67 -16.28 9.88
CA GLY A 71 11.72 -17.26 10.13
C GLY A 71 12.75 -16.82 11.20
N GLU A 72 12.89 -15.53 11.44
CA GLU A 72 13.74 -14.98 12.52
C GLU A 72 12.99 -14.94 13.85
N ALA A 73 11.67 -14.73 13.84
CA ALA A 73 10.82 -14.74 15.03
C ALA A 73 10.67 -16.13 15.66
N CYS A 74 10.63 -17.20 14.85
CA CYS A 74 10.51 -18.60 15.32
C CYS A 74 11.84 -19.21 15.82
N LYS A 75 12.97 -18.52 15.63
CA LYS A 75 14.29 -18.95 16.12
C LYS A 75 14.66 -18.41 17.51
N ARG A 76 13.77 -17.65 18.16
CA ARG A 76 13.93 -17.21 19.56
C ARG A 76 13.17 -18.09 20.53
#